data_AF-A0A4Q0YQH6-F1
#
_entry.id   AF-A0A4Q0YQH6-F1
#
_cell.length_a   1.000
_cell.length_b   1.000
_cell.length_c   1.000
_cell.angle_alpha   90.00
_cell.angle_beta   90.00
_cell.angle_gamma   90.00
#
_symmetry.space_group_name_H-M   'P 1'
#
loop_
_entity.id
_entity.type
_entity.pdbx_description
1 polymer ?
#
loop_
_entity_poly.entity_id
_entity_poly.type
_entity_poly.pdbx_seq_one_letter_code
_entity_poly.pdbx_strand_id
1 'polypeptide(L)' 'MLLTSACTDHPAVSVDQCNQVVAHAKQVLGSMAPDNATLVSQCQAATDSERGCVMAATKKGQLAQCM' A
#
# COMPACT_ATOMS: atom_id res chain seq x y z
N MET A 1 11.18 12.75 -16.82
CA MET A 1 10.39 12.27 -15.66
C MET A 1 10.57 10.77 -15.56
N LEU A 2 11.40 10.29 -14.63
CA LEU A 2 11.47 8.85 -14.34
C LEU A 2 10.24 8.49 -13.50
N LEU A 3 9.14 8.14 -14.18
CA LEU A 3 8.05 7.37 -13.58
C LEU A 3 8.61 5.98 -13.33
N THR A 4 9.07 5.72 -12.11
CA THR A 4 9.46 4.37 -11.73
C THR A 4 8.21 3.50 -11.81
N SER A 5 8.23 2.58 -12.77
CA SER A 5 7.19 1.65 -13.16
C SER A 5 6.88 0.58 -12.09
N ALA A 6 6.99 0.91 -10.81
CA ALA A 6 6.76 -0.04 -9.72
C ALA A 6 5.28 -0.44 -9.60
N CYS A 7 4.36 0.34 -10.19
CA CYS A 7 2.93 0.21 -9.99
C CYS A 7 2.08 0.60 -11.21
N THR A 8 2.56 0.36 -12.44
CA THR A 8 1.77 0.69 -13.64
C THR A 8 0.80 -0.43 -14.06
N ASP A 9 0.88 -1.60 -13.41
CA ASP A 9 0.09 -2.79 -13.78
C ASP A 9 -0.33 -3.58 -12.52
N HIS A 10 -1.27 -3.00 -11.77
CA HIS A 10 -1.89 -3.67 -10.63
C HIS A 10 -3.40 -3.47 -10.63
N PRO A 11 -4.17 -4.47 -10.17
CA PRO A 11 -5.61 -4.32 -10.02
C PRO A 11 -5.91 -3.23 -8.98
N ALA A 12 -6.92 -2.42 -9.29
CA ALA A 12 -7.51 -1.50 -8.32
C ALA A 12 -8.12 -2.29 -7.16
N VAL A 13 -7.94 -1.80 -5.93
CA VAL A 13 -8.37 -2.46 -4.70
C VAL A 13 -9.36 -1.56 -3.97
N SER A 14 -10.58 -2.05 -3.73
CA SER A 14 -11.63 -1.31 -3.02
C SER A 14 -11.19 -0.96 -1.59
N VAL A 15 -11.70 0.17 -1.08
CA VAL A 15 -11.55 0.57 0.33
C VAL A 15 -12.03 -0.50 1.32
N ASP A 16 -13.00 -1.34 0.93
CA ASP A 16 -13.50 -2.43 1.78
C ASP A 16 -12.43 -3.49 2.09
N GLN A 17 -11.37 -3.54 1.27
CA GLN A 17 -10.24 -4.46 1.45
C GLN A 17 -9.13 -3.87 2.33
N CYS A 18 -9.36 -2.73 3.00
CA CYS A 18 -8.32 -2.07 3.78
C CYS A 18 -7.69 -2.95 4.86
N ASN A 19 -8.43 -3.85 5.49
CA ASN A 19 -7.85 -4.79 6.45
C ASN A 19 -6.76 -5.68 5.81
N GLN A 20 -6.96 -6.12 4.57
CA GLN A 20 -6.00 -6.91 3.82
C GLN A 20 -4.79 -6.06 3.40
N VAL A 21 -5.02 -4.84 2.92
CA VAL A 21 -3.96 -3.88 2.55
C VAL A 21 -3.07 -3.57 3.75
N VAL A 22 -3.66 -3.32 4.92
CA VAL A 22 -2.94 -3.03 6.17
C VAL A 22 -2.14 -4.24 6.65
N ALA A 23 -2.71 -5.44 6.56
CA ALA A 23 -1.99 -6.67 6.92
C ALA A 23 -0.77 -6.87 6.01
N HIS A 24 -0.92 -6.66 4.71
CA HIS A 24 0.17 -6.76 3.74
C HIS A 24 1.25 -5.70 3.99
N ALA A 25 0.86 -4.44 4.16
CA ALA A 25 1.78 -3.35 4.47
C ALA A 25 2.60 -3.64 5.75
N LYS A 26 1.95 -4.18 6.79
CA LYS A 26 2.64 -4.61 8.02
C LYS A 26 3.64 -5.72 7.78
N GLN A 27 3.31 -6.70 6.95
CA GLN A 27 4.24 -7.79 6.60
C GLN A 27 5.48 -7.25 5.86
N VAL A 28 5.28 -6.33 4.92
CA VAL A 28 6.39 -5.72 4.15
C VAL A 28 7.26 -4.80 5.01
N LEU A 29 6.64 -3.97 5.86
CA LEU A 29 7.36 -3.00 6.70
C LEU A 29 7.99 -3.62 7.96
N GLY A 30 7.40 -4.69 8.50
CA GLY A 30 7.82 -5.31 9.75
C GLY A 30 7.80 -4.31 10.91
N SER A 31 8.90 -4.19 11.63
CA SER A 31 9.05 -3.25 12.75
C SER A 31 9.00 -1.77 12.36
N MET A 32 9.04 -1.45 11.06
CA MET A 32 8.90 -0.08 10.56
C MET A 32 7.44 0.29 10.27
N ALA A 33 6.51 -0.65 10.45
CA ALA A 33 5.10 -0.40 10.23
C ALA A 33 4.58 0.59 11.28
N PRO A 34 3.82 1.62 10.88
CA PRO A 34 3.00 2.39 11.82
C PRO A 34 2.02 1.49 12.57
N ASP A 35 1.36 2.06 13.58
CA ASP A 35 0.29 1.33 14.27
C ASP A 35 -0.88 1.00 13.32
N ASN A 36 -1.76 0.10 13.79
CA ASN A 36 -2.88 -0.38 12.97
C ASN A 36 -3.81 0.78 12.56
N ALA A 37 -4.13 1.67 13.50
CA ALA A 37 -5.06 2.77 13.28
C ALA A 37 -4.55 3.73 12.20
N THR A 38 -3.25 4.07 12.24
CA THR A 38 -2.61 4.93 11.23
C THR A 38 -2.67 4.27 9.85
N LEU A 39 -2.34 2.99 9.75
CA LEU A 39 -2.35 2.27 8.48
C LEU A 39 -3.78 2.13 7.91
N VAL A 40 -4.78 1.88 8.75
CA VAL A 40 -6.20 1.85 8.32
C VAL A 40 -6.63 3.22 7.82
N SER A 41 -6.30 4.29 8.55
CA SER A 41 -6.63 5.65 8.13
C SER A 41 -5.97 6.03 6.79
N GLN A 42 -4.70 5.68 6.61
CA GLN A 42 -4.00 5.90 5.34
C GLN A 42 -4.62 5.09 4.21
N CYS A 43 -4.99 3.83 4.47
CA CYS A 43 -5.66 3.00 3.49
C CYS A 43 -7.02 3.55 3.07
N GLN A 44 -7.81 4.08 4.00
CA GLN A 44 -9.12 4.65 3.71
C GLN A 44 -9.03 5.96 2.92
N ALA A 45 -8.00 6.76 3.19
CA ALA A 45 -7.73 8.02 2.48
C ALA A 45 -7.17 7.80 1.06
N ALA A 46 -6.52 6.67 0.81
CA ALA A 46 -5.96 6.32 -0.48
C ALA A 46 -7.04 6.12 -1.56
N THR A 47 -6.63 6.17 -2.81
CA THR A 47 -7.42 5.76 -3.98
C THR A 47 -7.37 4.24 -4.15
N ASP A 48 -8.29 3.69 -4.96
CA ASP A 48 -8.26 2.25 -5.26
C ASP A 48 -6.96 1.83 -5.95
N SER A 49 -6.36 2.74 -6.72
CA SER A 49 -5.08 2.53 -7.41
C SER A 49 -3.92 2.46 -6.41
N GLU A 50 -3.83 3.39 -5.45
CA GLU A 50 -2.78 3.39 -4.42
C GLU A 50 -2.88 2.16 -3.52
N ARG A 51 -4.10 1.73 -3.16
CA ARG A 51 -4.31 0.45 -2.47
C ARG A 51 -3.81 -0.74 -3.28
N GLY A 52 -4.05 -0.74 -4.59
CA GLY A 52 -3.51 -1.72 -5.53
C GLY A 52 -1.98 -1.72 -5.57
N CYS A 53 -1.37 -0.54 -5.56
CA CYS A 53 0.08 -0.35 -5.52
C CYS A 53 0.70 -0.92 -4.24
N VAL A 54 0.07 -0.67 -3.08
CA VAL A 54 0.48 -1.27 -1.80
C VAL A 54 0.45 -2.79 -1.86
N MET A 55 -0.61 -3.37 -2.44
CA MET A 55 -0.77 -4.82 -2.57
C MET A 55 0.25 -5.44 -3.54
N ALA A 56 0.69 -4.70 -4.56
CA ALA A 56 1.73 -5.13 -5.50
C ALA A 56 3.15 -4.98 -4.92
N ALA A 57 3.35 -4.07 -3.97
CA ALA A 57 4.65 -3.83 -3.36
C ALA A 57 5.08 -5.03 -2.50
N THR A 58 6.29 -5.56 -2.76
CA THR A 58 6.87 -6.68 -1.98
C THR A 58 8.05 -6.24 -1.12
N LYS A 59 8.52 -5.00 -1.31
CA LYS A 59 9.67 -4.44 -0.62
C LYS A 59 9.32 -3.08 -0.03
N LYS A 60 9.94 -2.76 1.11
CA LYS A 60 9.75 -1.48 1.83
C LYS A 60 9.91 -0.25 0.93
N GLY A 61 10.94 -0.25 0.08
CA GLY A 61 11.20 0.87 -0.84
C GLY A 61 10.15 1.02 -1.94
N GLN A 62 9.49 -0.06 -2.36
CA GLN A 62 8.36 0.00 -3.29
C GLN A 62 7.12 0.54 -2.59
N LEU A 63 6.87 0.09 -1.36
CA LEU A 63 5.74 0.57 -0.57
C LEU A 63 5.79 2.09 -0.33
N ALA A 64 7.00 2.62 -0.10
CA ALA A 64 7.23 4.06 0.03
C ALA A 64 6.98 4.87 -1.26
N GLN A 65 6.77 4.20 -2.41
CA GLN A 65 6.40 4.85 -3.68
C GLN A 65 4.88 4.80 -3.94
N CYS A 66 4.11 4.13 -3.08
CA CYS A 66 2.65 3.99 -3.20
C CYS A 66 1.87 5.11 -2.49
N MET A 67 2.56 5.96 -1.73
CA MET A 67 2.02 6.93 -0.78
C MET A 67 2.68 8.29 -1.00
#